data_AF-A0A370ETN1-F1
#
_entry.id   AF-A0A370ETN1-F1
#
_cell.length_a   1.000
_cell.length_b   1.000
_cell.length_c   1.000
_cell.angle_alpha   90.00
_cell.angle_beta   90.00
_cell.angle_gamma   90.00
#
_symmetry.space_group_name_H-M   'P 1'
#
loop_
_entity.id
_entity.type
_entity.pdbx_description
1 polymer ?
#
loop_
_entity_poly.entity_id
_entity_poly.type
_entity_poly.pdbx_seq_one_letter_code
_entity_poly.pdbx_strand_id
1 'polypeptide(L)'
;MGPHRRGARHRRLGKLLGLLRLIAEKADLVEADLDQFYRRDLSDLWRTDDDGRPLLTLRQVWVRLQNGLPRESALAIDANGGRMPWSITDHLLADLWALRANSGKKRGAKPTDHPSRPKSAKKQAQVTDKQIARAEARFAARRRKLNGDT
;
A
#
# COMPACT_ATOMS: atom_id res chain seq x y z
N MET A 1 31.54 19.45 11.78
CA MET A 1 31.14 18.06 11.46
C MET A 1 29.86 17.74 12.21
N GLY A 2 28.73 17.58 11.52
CA GLY A 2 27.43 17.28 12.14
C GLY A 2 27.23 15.78 12.37
N PRO A 3 26.56 15.35 13.45
CA PRO A 3 26.37 13.93 13.73
C PRO A 3 25.46 13.28 12.68
N HIS A 4 25.95 12.20 12.06
CA HIS A 4 25.17 11.36 11.15
C HIS A 4 23.93 10.79 11.87
N ARG A 5 22.73 11.22 11.43
CA ARG A 5 21.44 10.74 11.93
C ARG A 5 21.32 9.21 11.75
N ARG A 6 21.22 8.46 12.86
CA ARG A 6 21.00 6.99 12.94
C ARG A 6 19.65 6.49 12.35
N GLY A 7 18.89 7.32 11.64
CA GLY A 7 17.53 6.99 11.14
C GLY A 7 17.44 6.36 9.75
N ALA A 8 18.57 6.22 9.03
CA ALA A 8 18.56 5.70 7.65
C ALA A 8 18.63 4.16 7.57
N ARG A 9 19.31 3.49 8.51
CA ARG A 9 19.44 2.02 8.53
C ARG A 9 18.13 1.30 8.88
N HIS A 10 17.38 1.83 9.84
CA HIS A 10 16.11 1.22 10.30
C HIS A 10 15.04 1.19 9.19
N ARG A 11 14.98 2.25 8.36
CA ARG A 11 14.05 2.32 7.21
C ARG A 11 14.39 1.35 6.07
N ARG A 12 15.64 0.92 5.93
CA ARG A 12 16.04 -0.03 4.87
C ARG A 12 15.69 -1.47 5.23
N LEU A 13 15.82 -1.86 6.51
CA LEU A 13 15.39 -3.19 6.99
C LEU A 13 13.89 -3.39 6.79
N GLY A 14 13.07 -2.35 7.03
CA GLY A 14 11.63 -2.42 6.79
C GLY A 14 11.22 -2.73 5.34
N LYS A 15 12.03 -2.33 4.34
CA LYS A 15 11.72 -2.60 2.93
C LYS A 15 11.94 -4.06 2.56
N LEU A 16 13.05 -4.65 3.03
CA LEU A 16 13.35 -6.05 2.77
C LEU A 16 12.39 -6.96 3.55
N LEU A 17 12.12 -6.63 4.83
CA LEU A 17 11.12 -7.34 5.62
C LEU A 17 9.73 -7.25 5.00
N GLY A 18 9.35 -6.09 4.47
CA GLY A 18 8.09 -5.90 3.75
C GLY A 18 8.02 -6.77 2.49
N LEU A 19 9.10 -6.86 1.72
CA LEU A 19 9.16 -7.75 0.56
C LEU A 19 9.05 -9.22 0.95
N LEU A 20 9.80 -9.66 1.97
CA LEU A 20 9.75 -11.05 2.43
C LEU A 20 8.36 -11.42 2.94
N ARG A 21 7.71 -10.51 3.65
CA ARG A 21 6.31 -10.67 4.06
C ARG A 21 5.36 -10.77 2.86
N LEU A 22 5.53 -9.91 1.86
CA LEU A 22 4.74 -9.95 0.64
C LEU A 22 4.88 -11.29 -0.09
N ILE A 23 6.11 -11.79 -0.25
CA ILE A 23 6.36 -13.09 -0.87
C ILE A 23 5.74 -14.21 -0.02
N ALA A 24 5.87 -14.17 1.30
CA ALA A 24 5.29 -15.19 2.18
C ALA A 24 3.76 -15.24 2.15
N GLU A 25 3.09 -14.09 2.01
CA GLU A 25 1.63 -14.00 2.02
C GLU A 25 1.01 -14.14 0.63
N LYS A 26 1.72 -13.75 -0.44
CA LYS A 26 1.18 -13.56 -1.79
C LYS A 26 2.15 -14.01 -2.89
N ALA A 27 2.86 -15.12 -2.66
CA ALA A 27 3.83 -15.70 -3.60
C ALA A 27 3.25 -15.84 -5.01
N ASP A 28 2.06 -16.45 -5.14
CA ASP A 28 1.42 -16.72 -6.42
C ASP A 28 1.18 -15.46 -7.24
N LEU A 29 0.79 -14.34 -6.59
CA LEU A 29 0.57 -13.06 -7.26
C LEU A 29 1.90 -12.43 -7.70
N VAL A 30 2.94 -12.52 -6.85
CA VAL A 30 4.29 -12.06 -7.19
C VAL A 30 4.83 -12.87 -8.38
N GLU A 31 4.63 -14.17 -8.40
CA GLU A 31 5.07 -15.06 -9.48
C GLU A 31 4.33 -14.75 -10.78
N ALA A 32 3.00 -14.62 -10.75
CA ALA A 32 2.21 -14.22 -11.90
C ALA A 32 2.69 -12.88 -12.49
N ASP A 33 2.94 -11.88 -11.65
CA ASP A 33 3.41 -10.57 -12.10
C ASP A 33 4.86 -10.60 -12.62
N LEU A 34 5.75 -11.37 -11.99
CA LEU A 34 7.13 -11.52 -12.45
C LEU A 34 7.19 -12.24 -13.80
N ASP A 35 6.39 -13.30 -13.99
CA ASP A 35 6.32 -14.01 -15.25
C ASP A 35 5.71 -13.12 -16.35
N GLN A 36 4.55 -12.53 -16.09
CA GLN A 36 3.80 -11.78 -17.09
C GLN A 36 4.56 -10.54 -17.59
N PHE A 37 5.13 -9.74 -16.68
CA PHE A 37 5.71 -8.43 -17.04
C PHE A 37 7.22 -8.45 -17.21
N TYR A 38 7.91 -9.45 -16.65
CA TYR A 38 9.38 -9.50 -16.67
C TYR A 38 9.96 -10.78 -17.23
N ARG A 39 9.12 -11.80 -17.52
CA ARG A 39 9.56 -13.13 -17.97
C ARG A 39 10.59 -13.73 -17.01
N ARG A 40 10.25 -13.70 -15.72
CA ARG A 40 11.11 -14.20 -14.64
C ARG A 40 10.32 -15.10 -13.71
N ASP A 41 10.95 -16.20 -13.35
CA ASP A 41 10.45 -17.13 -12.35
C ASP A 41 10.88 -16.66 -10.96
N LEU A 42 9.97 -16.71 -9.99
CA LEU A 42 10.29 -16.38 -8.60
C LEU A 42 11.29 -17.40 -8.00
N SER A 43 11.28 -18.64 -8.47
CA SER A 43 12.19 -19.72 -8.04
C SER A 43 13.66 -19.44 -8.37
N ASP A 44 13.92 -18.53 -9.33
CA ASP A 44 15.27 -18.08 -9.68
C ASP A 44 16.00 -17.39 -8.51
N LEU A 45 15.29 -17.03 -7.42
CA LEU A 45 15.89 -16.58 -6.16
C LEU A 45 16.83 -17.61 -5.53
N TRP A 46 16.59 -18.89 -5.81
CA TRP A 46 17.32 -20.02 -5.25
C TRP A 46 18.20 -20.74 -6.25
N ARG A 47 18.19 -20.31 -7.52
CA ARG A 47 18.99 -20.88 -8.60
C ARG A 47 20.20 -20.00 -8.89
N THR A 48 21.27 -20.64 -9.34
CA THR A 48 22.50 -19.96 -9.77
C THR A 48 22.81 -20.30 -11.23
N ASP A 49 23.53 -19.41 -11.90
CA ASP A 49 24.14 -19.70 -13.20
C ASP A 49 25.38 -20.61 -13.07
N ASP A 50 25.99 -20.93 -14.20
CA ASP A 50 27.19 -21.77 -14.30
C ASP A 50 28.40 -21.15 -13.58
N ASP A 51 28.41 -19.82 -13.42
CA ASP A 51 29.43 -19.06 -12.68
C ASP A 51 29.12 -18.96 -11.17
N GLY A 52 28.05 -19.59 -10.70
CA GLY A 52 27.62 -19.58 -9.30
C GLY A 52 26.95 -18.28 -8.85
N ARG A 53 26.52 -17.42 -9.78
CA ARG A 53 25.83 -16.16 -9.47
C ARG A 53 24.32 -16.37 -9.41
N PRO A 54 23.59 -15.69 -8.52
CA PRO A 54 22.13 -15.83 -8.44
C PRO A 54 21.43 -15.38 -9.73
N LEU A 55 20.50 -16.20 -10.24
CA LEU A 55 19.70 -15.86 -11.42
C LEU A 55 18.73 -14.70 -11.16
N LEU A 56 18.26 -14.60 -9.91
CA LEU A 56 17.42 -13.50 -9.44
C LEU A 56 17.81 -13.13 -8.01
N THR A 57 17.81 -11.82 -7.73
CA THR A 57 18.08 -11.30 -6.39
C THR A 57 16.85 -10.65 -5.79
N LEU A 58 16.73 -10.69 -4.46
CA LEU A 58 15.68 -9.96 -3.73
C LEU A 58 15.66 -8.46 -4.06
N ARG A 59 16.83 -7.89 -4.38
CA ARG A 59 16.93 -6.49 -4.81
C ARG A 59 16.26 -6.26 -6.16
N GLN A 60 16.47 -7.15 -7.13
CA GLN A 60 15.82 -7.05 -8.45
C GLN A 60 14.31 -7.23 -8.33
N VAL A 61 13.85 -8.20 -7.54
CA VAL A 61 12.42 -8.39 -7.25
C VAL A 61 11.85 -7.09 -6.66
N TRP A 62 12.48 -6.53 -5.63
CA TRP A 62 12.03 -5.28 -5.01
C TRP A 62 11.89 -4.14 -6.03
N VAL A 63 12.88 -3.95 -6.91
CA VAL A 63 12.86 -2.84 -7.89
C VAL A 63 11.72 -3.01 -8.88
N ARG A 64 11.50 -4.24 -9.37
CA ARG A 64 10.43 -4.55 -10.32
C ARG A 64 9.06 -4.32 -9.72
N LEU A 65 8.81 -4.85 -8.52
CA LEU A 65 7.53 -4.69 -7.84
C LEU A 65 7.25 -3.22 -7.47
N GLN A 66 8.25 -2.49 -7.00
CA GLN A 66 8.06 -1.12 -6.53
C GLN A 66 7.85 -0.09 -7.64
N ASN A 67 8.54 -0.26 -8.79
CA ASN A 67 8.63 0.80 -9.80
C ASN A 67 8.00 0.43 -11.14
N GLY A 68 7.82 -0.85 -11.44
CA GLY A 68 7.48 -1.27 -12.81
C GLY A 68 6.19 -2.06 -12.94
N LEU A 69 5.43 -2.26 -11.87
CA LEU A 69 4.15 -2.94 -11.99
C LEU A 69 3.09 -1.99 -12.57
N PRO A 70 2.42 -2.38 -13.67
CA PRO A 70 1.29 -1.63 -14.18
C PRO A 70 0.05 -1.88 -13.31
N ARG A 71 -1.01 -1.09 -13.51
CA ARG A 71 -2.25 -1.20 -12.71
C ARG A 71 -2.97 -2.54 -12.92
N GLU A 72 -2.73 -3.17 -14.06
CA GLU A 72 -3.26 -4.46 -14.47
C GLU A 72 -2.55 -5.64 -13.78
N SER A 73 -1.49 -5.38 -13.01
CA SER A 73 -0.80 -6.42 -12.24
C SER A 73 -1.72 -7.07 -11.21
N ALA A 74 -1.53 -8.37 -11.00
CA ALA A 74 -2.28 -9.16 -10.03
C ALA A 74 -2.15 -8.56 -8.63
N LEU A 75 -0.95 -8.11 -8.25
CA LEU A 75 -0.72 -7.42 -6.99
C LEU A 75 -1.45 -6.08 -6.89
N ALA A 76 -1.54 -5.29 -7.97
CA ALA A 76 -2.27 -4.02 -7.94
C ALA A 76 -3.79 -4.22 -7.85
N ILE A 77 -4.32 -5.24 -8.54
CA ILE A 77 -5.73 -5.62 -8.48
C ILE A 77 -6.09 -6.12 -7.08
N ASP A 78 -5.28 -7.02 -6.52
CA ASP A 78 -5.46 -7.56 -5.17
C ASP A 78 -5.38 -6.45 -4.11
N ALA A 79 -4.37 -5.56 -4.20
CA ALA A 79 -4.24 -4.41 -3.31
C ALA A 79 -5.45 -3.44 -3.38
N ASN A 80 -6.16 -3.44 -4.51
CA ASN A 80 -7.39 -2.68 -4.72
C ASN A 80 -8.66 -3.50 -4.45
N GLY A 81 -8.56 -4.55 -3.63
CA GLY A 81 -9.70 -5.37 -3.20
C GLY A 81 -10.26 -6.26 -4.31
N GLY A 82 -9.39 -6.77 -5.18
CA GLY A 82 -9.75 -7.63 -6.30
C GLY A 82 -10.38 -6.88 -7.49
N ARG A 83 -10.24 -5.56 -7.54
CA ARG A 83 -10.80 -4.72 -8.62
C ARG A 83 -9.68 -4.02 -9.38
N MET A 84 -9.85 -3.87 -10.68
CA MET A 84 -8.94 -3.07 -11.50
C MET A 84 -8.82 -1.64 -10.93
N PRO A 85 -7.62 -1.16 -10.59
CA PRO A 85 -7.42 0.22 -10.18
C PRO A 85 -7.87 1.18 -11.28
N TRP A 86 -8.53 2.27 -10.90
CA TRP A 86 -8.95 3.29 -11.85
C TRP A 86 -7.74 3.97 -12.48
N SER A 87 -7.77 4.07 -13.81
CA SER A 87 -6.87 4.91 -14.57
C SER A 87 -7.26 6.38 -14.44
N ILE A 88 -6.36 7.27 -14.89
CA ILE A 88 -6.65 8.71 -15.02
C ILE A 88 -7.88 8.93 -15.91
N THR A 89 -8.00 8.17 -17.00
CA THR A 89 -9.14 8.26 -17.91
C THR A 89 -10.45 7.88 -17.23
N ASP A 90 -10.46 6.84 -16.38
CA ASP A 90 -11.66 6.44 -15.62
C ASP A 90 -12.11 7.57 -14.68
N HIS A 91 -11.16 8.23 -14.03
CA HIS A 91 -11.44 9.40 -13.21
C HIS A 91 -12.04 10.57 -14.03
N LEU A 92 -11.44 10.89 -15.17
CA LEU A 92 -11.92 11.98 -16.04
C LEU A 92 -13.32 11.70 -16.61
N LEU A 93 -13.59 10.46 -17.02
CA LEU A 93 -14.91 10.05 -17.50
C LEU A 93 -15.96 10.14 -16.39
N ALA A 94 -15.61 9.74 -15.17
CA ALA A 94 -16.49 9.89 -14.02
C ALA A 94 -16.78 11.35 -13.68
N ASP A 95 -15.78 12.23 -13.79
CA ASP A 95 -15.96 13.68 -13.56
C ASP A 95 -16.84 14.32 -14.63
N LEU A 96 -16.65 13.94 -15.91
CA LEU A 96 -17.50 14.40 -17.00
C LEU A 96 -18.95 13.94 -16.81
N TRP A 97 -19.15 12.68 -16.42
CA TRP A 97 -20.45 12.14 -16.08
C TRP A 97 -21.09 12.93 -14.93
N ALA A 98 -20.34 13.19 -13.86
CA ALA A 98 -20.83 13.93 -12.71
C ALA A 98 -21.22 15.37 -13.10
N LEU A 99 -20.44 16.04 -13.95
CA LEU A 99 -20.77 17.37 -14.46
C LEU A 99 -22.11 17.36 -15.20
N ARG A 100 -22.31 16.37 -16.09
CA ARG A 100 -23.58 16.23 -16.82
C ARG A 100 -24.75 15.91 -15.89
N ALA A 101 -24.57 14.96 -14.96
CA ALA A 101 -25.61 14.51 -14.03
C ALA A 101 -26.04 15.59 -13.02
N ASN A 102 -25.19 16.57 -12.76
CA ASN A 102 -25.48 17.71 -11.87
C ASN A 102 -25.90 18.98 -12.62
N SER A 103 -25.90 18.96 -13.96
CA SER A 103 -26.37 20.09 -14.76
C SER A 103 -27.85 20.38 -14.46
N GLY A 104 -28.18 21.63 -14.18
CA GLY A 104 -29.55 22.04 -13.85
C GLY A 104 -30.01 21.73 -12.42
N LYS A 105 -29.14 21.17 -11.56
CA LYS A 105 -29.49 21.02 -10.14
C LYS A 105 -29.58 22.38 -9.44
N LYS A 106 -30.59 22.51 -8.57
CA LYS A 106 -30.75 23.70 -7.72
C LYS A 106 -29.54 23.88 -6.80
N ARG A 107 -29.19 25.14 -6.54
CA ARG A 107 -28.15 25.51 -5.57
C ARG A 107 -28.48 24.88 -4.21
N GLY A 108 -27.53 24.13 -3.65
CA GLY A 108 -27.70 23.40 -2.38
C GLY A 108 -28.16 21.95 -2.50
N ALA A 109 -28.54 21.47 -3.69
CA ALA A 109 -28.84 20.05 -3.89
C ALA A 109 -27.56 19.20 -3.77
N LYS A 110 -27.69 18.00 -3.20
CA LYS A 110 -26.57 17.06 -3.06
C LYS A 110 -26.02 16.68 -4.44
N PRO A 111 -24.71 16.81 -4.69
CA PRO A 111 -24.10 16.35 -5.93
C PRO A 111 -24.27 14.84 -6.11
N THR A 112 -24.58 14.41 -7.33
CA THR A 112 -24.56 13.00 -7.73
C THR A 112 -23.18 12.72 -8.29
N ASP A 113 -22.53 11.71 -7.76
CA ASP A 113 -21.24 11.24 -8.25
C ASP A 113 -21.41 9.95 -9.06
N HIS A 114 -20.43 9.59 -9.88
CA HIS A 114 -20.50 8.38 -10.68
C HIS A 114 -20.66 7.15 -9.75
N PRO A 115 -21.64 6.25 -10.01
CA PRO A 115 -21.99 5.18 -9.07
C PRO A 115 -20.83 4.23 -8.78
N SER A 116 -19.98 3.98 -9.77
CA SER A 116 -18.82 3.11 -9.63
C SER A 116 -17.58 3.81 -9.09
N ARG A 117 -17.63 5.12 -8.78
CA ARG A 117 -16.45 5.86 -8.33
C ARG A 117 -15.94 5.28 -7.01
N PRO A 118 -14.65 4.90 -6.93
CA PRO A 118 -14.08 4.46 -5.67
C PRO A 118 -14.20 5.61 -4.68
N LYS A 119 -14.86 5.36 -3.56
CA LYS A 119 -14.92 6.32 -2.47
C LYS A 119 -13.49 6.49 -1.96
N SER A 120 -13.05 7.74 -1.81
CA SER A 120 -11.76 8.00 -1.17
C SER A 120 -11.74 7.28 0.17
N ALA A 121 -10.75 6.40 0.36
CA ALA A 121 -10.54 5.78 1.66
C ALA A 121 -10.42 6.93 2.67
N LYS A 122 -11.27 6.91 3.71
CA LYS A 122 -11.15 7.89 4.79
C LYS A 122 -9.70 7.81 5.26
N LYS A 123 -8.91 8.86 5.04
CA LYS A 123 -7.55 8.92 5.59
C LYS A 123 -7.69 8.56 7.05
N GLN A 124 -7.06 7.46 7.47
CA GLN A 124 -6.93 7.18 8.89
C GLN A 124 -6.28 8.41 9.48
N ALA A 125 -7.01 9.13 10.33
CA ALA A 125 -6.50 10.34 10.93
C ALA A 125 -5.16 9.96 11.57
N GLN A 126 -4.08 10.68 11.20
CA GLN A 126 -2.81 10.49 11.86
C GLN A 126 -3.07 10.68 13.35
N VAL A 127 -2.82 9.64 14.15
CA VAL A 127 -2.97 9.69 15.59
C VAL A 127 -1.96 10.72 16.07
N THR A 128 -2.45 11.86 16.53
CA THR A 128 -1.61 12.95 17.02
C THR A 128 -0.97 12.55 18.34
N ASP A 129 0.21 13.08 18.67
CA ASP A 129 0.89 12.81 19.95
C ASP A 129 -0.03 13.09 21.16
N LYS A 130 -0.92 14.07 21.04
CA LYS A 130 -1.95 14.38 22.06
C LYS A 130 -2.97 13.25 22.24
N GLN A 131 -3.33 12.55 21.17
CA GLN A 131 -4.25 11.40 21.24
C GLN A 131 -3.55 10.18 21.83
N ILE A 132 -2.25 9.98 21.55
CA ILE A 132 -1.43 8.93 22.15
C ILE A 132 -1.31 9.17 23.66
N ALA A 133 -0.89 10.37 24.08
CA ALA A 133 -0.76 10.74 25.49
C ALA A 133 -2.08 10.59 26.27
N ARG A 134 -3.22 10.94 25.64
CA ARG A 134 -4.55 10.71 26.24
C ARG A 134 -4.90 9.23 26.38
N ALA A 135 -4.52 8.40 25.41
CA ALA A 135 -4.74 6.96 25.48
C ALA A 135 -3.90 6.33 26.59
N GLU A 136 -2.63 6.74 26.71
CA GLU A 136 -1.72 6.29 27.77
C GLU A 136 -2.21 6.69 29.16
N ALA A 137 -2.63 7.95 29.35
CA ALA A 137 -3.19 8.42 30.61
C ALA A 137 -4.45 7.63 31.02
N ARG A 138 -5.32 7.31 30.05
CA ARG A 138 -6.50 6.46 30.27
C ARG A 138 -6.13 5.03 30.65
N PHE A 139 -5.10 4.47 30.04
CA PHE A 139 -4.60 3.15 30.37
C PHE A 139 -3.98 3.10 31.77
N ALA A 140 -3.21 4.12 32.14
CA ALA A 140 -2.62 4.26 33.46
C ALA A 140 -3.69 4.38 34.55
N ALA A 141 -4.73 5.21 34.32
CA ALA A 141 -5.87 5.34 35.24
C ALA A 141 -6.65 4.03 35.41
N ARG A 142 -6.83 3.26 34.32
CA ARG A 142 -7.45 1.93 34.38
C ARG A 142 -6.61 0.93 35.19
N ARG A 143 -5.28 0.93 35.01
CA ARG A 143 -4.37 0.06 35.78
C ARG A 143 -4.39 0.39 37.27
N ARG A 144 -4.44 1.67 37.65
CA ARG A 144 -4.55 2.08 39.07
C ARG A 144 -5.85 1.56 39.71
N LYS A 145 -6.98 1.70 39.02
CA LYS A 145 -8.27 1.17 39.50
C LYS A 145 -8.28 -0.36 39.62
N LEU A 146 -7.61 -1.07 38.73
CA LEU A 146 -7.49 -2.54 38.77
C LEU A 146 -6.56 -3.03 39.87
N ASN A 147 -5.53 -2.25 40.22
CA ASN A 147 -4.56 -2.60 41.26
C ASN A 147 -4.99 -2.13 42.66
N GLY A 148 -6.16 -1.50 42.81
CA GLY A 148 -6.73 -1.17 44.12
C GLY A 148 -6.09 0.00 44.87
N ASP A 149 -5.21 0.77 44.24
CA ASP A 149 -4.67 2.00 44.84
C ASP A 149 -5.63 3.17 44.56
N THR A 150 -6.40 3.55 45.58
CA THR A 150 -7.07 4.86 45.67
C THR A 150 -6.20 5.87 46.39
#